data_AF-A0A535PPC9-F1
#
_entry.id   AF-A0A535PPC9-F1
#
_cell.length_a   1.000
_cell.length_b   1.000
_cell.length_c   1.000
_cell.angle_alpha   90.00
_cell.angle_beta   90.00
_cell.angle_gamma   90.00
#
_symmetry.space_group_name_H-M   'P 1'
#
loop_
_entity.id
_entity.type
_entity.pdbx_description
1 polymer ?
#
loop_
_entity_poly.entity_id
_entity_poly.type
_entity_poly.pdbx_seq_one_letter_code
_entity_poly.pdbx_strand_id
1 'polypeptide(L)'
;METRLRRIEGQVRGIQKMVAEDRYCIDVLTQVNATRAALESVALQLLADHTEHCVTEAIRSGGGKAKVRELNDAVERLVRS
;
A
#
# COMPACT_ATOMS: atom_id res chain seq x y z
N MET A 1 1.07 11.75 -0.47
CA MET A 1 1.66 10.40 -0.42
C MET A 1 2.95 10.34 0.41
N GLU A 2 3.91 11.24 0.15
CA GLU A 2 5.23 11.24 0.81
C GLU A 2 5.20 11.17 2.35
N THR A 3 4.36 11.97 3.02
CA THR A 3 4.23 11.95 4.49
C THR A 3 3.82 10.58 5.05
N ARG A 4 2.95 9.84 4.34
CA ARG A 4 2.52 8.49 4.77
C ARG A 4 3.67 7.49 4.65
N LEU A 5 4.43 7.57 3.57
CA LEU A 5 5.61 6.72 3.36
C LEU A 5 6.70 6.99 4.40
N ARG A 6 6.99 8.26 4.72
CA ARG A 6 7.92 8.63 5.79
C ARG A 6 7.49 8.10 7.16
N ARG A 7 6.18 8.07 7.44
CA ARG A 7 5.64 7.46 8.66
C ARG A 7 5.87 5.95 8.69
N ILE A 8 5.58 5.25 7.60
CA ILE A 8 5.80 3.80 7.46
C ILE A 8 7.28 3.45 7.65
N GLU A 9 8.18 4.23 7.03
CA GLU A 9 9.63 4.10 7.22
C GLU A 9 10.04 4.21 8.71
N GLY A 10 9.42 5.15 9.44
CA GLY A 10 9.60 5.27 10.89
C GLY A 10 9.09 4.06 11.67
N GLN A 11 7.97 3.46 11.26
CA GLN A 11 7.45 2.23 11.87
C GLN A 11 8.40 1.05 11.66
N VAL A 12 8.95 0.90 10.44
CA VAL A 12 9.94 -0.15 10.13
C VAL A 12 11.20 0.01 10.97
N ARG A 13 11.73 1.23 11.11
CA ARG A 13 12.85 1.51 12.03
C ARG A 13 12.50 1.18 13.48
N GLY A 14 11.27 1.48 13.90
CA GLY A 14 10.77 1.12 15.22
C GLY A 14 10.81 -0.39 15.44
N ILE A 15 10.33 -1.19 14.48
CA ILE A 15 10.37 -2.66 14.52
C ILE A 15 11.80 -3.17 14.63
N GLN A 16 12.74 -2.64 13.84
CA GLN A 16 14.15 -3.01 13.91
C GLN A 16 14.72 -2.82 15.33
N LYS A 17 14.42 -1.68 15.95
CA LYS A 17 14.84 -1.40 17.33
C LYS A 17 14.20 -2.38 18.33
N MET A 18 12.90 -2.66 18.20
CA MET A 18 12.22 -3.61 19.10
C MET A 18 12.83 -5.01 19.04
N VAL A 19 13.22 -5.47 17.85
CA VAL A 19 13.91 -6.75 17.67
C VAL A 19 15.31 -6.71 18.29
N ALA A 20 16.07 -5.65 18.06
CA ALA A 20 17.41 -5.50 18.64
C ALA A 20 17.41 -5.40 20.18
N GLU A 21 16.30 -4.96 20.76
CA GLU A 21 16.08 -4.88 22.22
C GLU A 21 15.44 -6.15 22.80
N ASP A 22 15.32 -7.24 22.02
CA ASP A 22 14.67 -8.50 22.41
C ASP A 22 13.27 -8.29 23.05
N ARG A 23 12.50 -7.32 22.52
CA ARG A 23 11.14 -7.06 23.01
C ARG A 23 10.22 -8.23 22.75
N TYR A 24 9.19 -8.34 23.60
CA TYR A 24 8.21 -9.41 23.52
C TYR A 24 7.61 -9.55 22.11
N CYS A 25 7.66 -10.78 21.57
CA CYS A 25 7.34 -11.05 20.18
C CYS A 25 5.95 -10.57 19.77
N ILE A 26 4.95 -10.61 20.67
CA ILE A 26 3.59 -10.17 20.36
C ILE A 26 3.52 -8.65 20.15
N ASP A 27 4.33 -7.86 20.85
CA ASP A 27 4.41 -6.41 20.62
C ASP A 27 5.02 -6.12 19.24
N VAL A 28 6.07 -6.85 18.87
CA VAL A 28 6.73 -6.72 17.56
C VAL A 28 5.73 -7.06 16.45
N LEU A 29 5.01 -8.18 16.58
CA LEU A 29 3.97 -8.59 15.63
C LEU A 29 2.84 -7.55 15.53
N THR A 30 2.48 -6.92 16.65
CA THR A 30 1.48 -5.83 16.66
C THR A 30 1.96 -4.65 15.82
N GLN A 31 3.23 -4.25 15.94
CA GLN A 31 3.81 -3.17 15.13
C GLN A 31 3.98 -3.55 13.66
N VAL A 32 4.33 -4.81 13.37
CA VAL A 32 4.35 -5.33 12.00
C VAL A 32 2.97 -5.21 11.35
N ASN A 33 1.91 -5.63 12.05
CA ASN A 33 0.54 -5.52 11.56
C ASN A 33 0.10 -4.06 11.36
N ALA A 34 0.48 -3.16 12.27
CA ALA A 34 0.22 -1.73 12.10
C ALA A 34 0.93 -1.13 10.88
N THR A 35 2.13 -1.62 10.56
CA THR A 35 2.90 -1.22 9.37
C THR A 35 2.27 -1.77 8.09
N ARG A 36 1.82 -3.04 8.11
CA ARG A 36 1.07 -3.67 7.01
C ARG A 36 -0.21 -2.90 6.69
N ALA A 37 -1.01 -2.56 7.70
CA ALA A 37 -2.24 -1.78 7.51
C ALA A 37 -1.96 -0.37 6.94
N ALA A 38 -0.85 0.26 7.34
CA ALA A 38 -0.46 1.55 6.78
C ALA A 38 -0.06 1.44 5.30
N LEU A 39 0.65 0.38 4.90
CA LEU A 39 0.98 0.08 3.51
C LEU A 39 -0.27 -0.21 2.67
N GLU A 40 -1.22 -0.99 3.19
CA GLU A 40 -2.51 -1.23 2.53
C GLU A 40 -3.27 0.07 2.28
N SER A 41 -3.30 0.97 3.28
CA SER A 41 -3.92 2.29 3.13
C SER A 41 -3.27 3.13 2.02
N VAL A 42 -1.95 3.04 1.85
CA VAL A 42 -1.22 3.68 0.75
C VAL A 42 -1.59 3.06 -0.59
N ALA A 43 -1.62 1.74 -0.68
CA ALA A 43 -1.96 1.03 -1.90
C ALA A 43 -3.38 1.38 -2.38
N LEU A 44 -4.37 1.42 -1.48
CA LEU A 44 -5.74 1.80 -1.79
C LEU A 44 -5.85 3.25 -2.30
N GLN A 45 -5.11 4.19 -1.72
CA GLN A 45 -5.06 5.57 -2.22
C GLN A 45 -4.47 5.65 -3.62
N LEU A 46 -3.36 4.94 -3.89
CA LEU A 46 -2.75 4.91 -5.22
C LEU A 46 -3.69 4.30 -6.26
N LEU A 47 -4.44 3.25 -5.90
CA LEU A 47 -5.46 2.66 -6.77
C LEU A 47 -6.61 3.63 -7.07
N ALA A 48 -7.07 4.38 -6.06
CA ALA A 48 -8.09 5.41 -6.25
C ALA A 48 -7.58 6.51 -7.20
N ASP A 49 -6.41 7.07 -6.93
CA ASP A 49 -5.78 8.11 -7.77
C ASP A 49 -5.58 7.62 -9.22
N HIS A 50 -5.18 6.35 -9.41
CA HIS A 50 -5.02 5.74 -10.72
C HIS A 50 -6.36 5.60 -11.47
N THR A 51 -7.41 5.24 -10.75
CA THR A 51 -8.76 5.09 -11.29
C THR A 51 -9.31 6.45 -11.73
N GLU A 52 -9.17 7.47 -10.88
CA GLU A 52 -9.68 8.82 -11.17
C GLU A 52 -8.97 9.49 -12.34
N HIS A 53 -7.66 9.31 -12.48
CA HIS A 53 -6.86 9.96 -13.52
C HIS A 53 -6.66 9.05 -14.74
N CYS A 54 -5.85 8.00 -14.60
CA CYS A 54 -5.36 7.22 -15.74
C CYS A 54 -6.48 6.41 -16.42
N VAL A 55 -7.36 5.78 -15.63
CA VAL A 55 -8.47 5.00 -16.19
C VAL A 55 -9.48 5.92 -16.87
N THR A 56 -9.87 7.03 -16.22
CA THR A 56 -10.78 8.02 -16.80
C THR A 56 -10.25 8.60 -18.12
N GLU A 57 -8.96 8.95 -18.17
CA GLU A 57 -8.32 9.44 -19.40
C GLU A 57 -8.27 8.38 -20.50
N ALA A 58 -7.94 7.14 -20.14
CA ALA A 58 -7.94 6.01 -21.08
C ALA A 58 -9.34 5.76 -21.67
N ILE A 59 -10.40 5.89 -20.87
CA ILE A 59 -11.79 5.76 -21.36
C ILE A 59 -12.09 6.84 -22.40
N ARG A 60 -11.72 8.10 -22.12
CA ARG A 60 -11.95 9.23 -23.04
C ARG A 60 -11.17 9.10 -24.36
N SER A 61 -9.99 8.48 -24.32
CA SER A 61 -9.11 8.29 -25.48
C SER A 61 -9.31 6.94 -26.19
N GLY A 62 -10.29 6.13 -25.79
CA GLY A 62 -10.60 4.84 -26.42
C GLY A 62 -9.75 3.64 -25.94
N GLY A 63 -8.81 3.85 -25.01
CA GLY A 63 -7.97 2.83 -24.38
C GLY A 63 -8.53 2.18 -23.11
N GLY A 64 -9.76 2.51 -22.71
CA GLY A 64 -10.33 2.13 -21.40
C GLY A 64 -10.26 0.63 -21.07
N LYS A 65 -10.58 -0.26 -22.02
CA LYS A 65 -10.54 -1.72 -21.79
C LYS A 65 -9.17 -2.25 -21.41
N ALA A 66 -8.09 -1.67 -21.94
CA ALA A 66 -6.73 -2.08 -21.59
C ALA A 66 -6.39 -1.62 -20.17
N LYS A 67 -6.69 -0.36 -19.85
CA LYS A 67 -6.38 0.24 -18.55
C LYS A 67 -7.21 -0.34 -17.40
N VAL A 68 -8.46 -0.73 -17.65
CA VAL A 68 -9.30 -1.46 -16.66
C VAL A 68 -8.75 -2.85 -16.36
N ARG A 69 -8.20 -3.57 -17.35
CA ARG A 69 -7.56 -4.87 -17.11
C ARG A 69 -6.32 -4.71 -16.22
N GLU A 70 -5.48 -3.73 -16.51
CA GLU A 70 -4.31 -3.40 -15.68
C GLU A 70 -4.70 -3.09 -14.22
N LEU A 71 -5.77 -2.30 -14.02
CA LEU A 71 -6.31 -2.02 -12.70
C LEU A 71 -6.76 -3.30 -11.98
N ASN A 72 -7.53 -4.16 -12.66
CA ASN A 72 -8.00 -5.42 -12.05
C ASN A 72 -6.83 -6.33 -11.65
N ASP A 73 -5.80 -6.44 -12.48
CA ASP A 73 -4.61 -7.22 -12.15
C ASP A 73 -3.87 -6.64 -10.93
N ALA A 74 -3.84 -5.31 -10.79
CA ALA A 74 -3.25 -4.66 -9.61
C ALA A 74 -4.05 -4.93 -8.34
N VAL A 75 -5.39 -4.88 -8.41
CA VAL A 75 -6.29 -5.21 -7.30
C VAL A 75 -6.13 -6.67 -6.88
N GLU A 76 -6.04 -7.60 -7.82
CA GLU A 76 -5.85 -9.02 -7.52
C GLU A 76 -4.55 -9.28 -6.74
N ARG A 77 -3.46 -8.61 -7.10
CA ARG A 77 -2.19 -8.70 -6.37
C ARG A 77 -2.30 -8.15 -4.94
N LEU A 78 -3.01 -7.04 -4.76
CA LEU A 78 -3.19 -6.42 -3.45
C LEU A 78 -4.04 -7.27 -2.50
N VAL A 79 -5.06 -7.96 -3.00
CA VAL A 79 -5.95 -8.79 -2.17
C VAL A 79 -5.30 -10.12 -1.79
N ARG A 80 -4.35 -10.63 -2.60
CA ARG A 80 -3.68 -11.91 -2.36
C ARG A 80 -2.48 -11.83 -1.39
N SER A 81 -2.09 -10.63 -0.94
CA SER A 81 -0.95 -10.37 -0.04
C SER A 81 -1.34 -10.23 1.43
#